data_AF-A0A150IYX4-F1
#
_entry.id   AF-A0A150IYX4-F1
#
_cell.length_a   1.000
_cell.length_b   1.000
_cell.length_c   1.000
_cell.angle_alpha   90.00
_cell.angle_beta   90.00
_cell.angle_gamma   90.00
#
_symmetry.space_group_name_H-M   'P 1'
#
loop_
_entity.id
_entity.type
_entity.pdbx_description
1 polymer ?
#
loop_
_entity_poly.entity_id
_entity_poly.type
_entity_poly.pdbx_seq_one_letter_code
_entity_poly.pdbx_strand_id
1 'polypeptide(L)'
;MTEKGSKIATITMKKHKVLLDFFKMILVPEDEAERDACDMEHNLSKVTNEQLIKFMAFLSNEGFFEVWARKFKDFSSSGKMKPMKFSDEEYYDLAFQNMK
;
A
#
# COMPACT_ATOMS: atom_id res chain seq x y z
N MET A 1 10.65 25.81 15.80
CA MET A 1 9.53 24.91 15.44
C MET A 1 8.89 24.42 16.73
N THR A 2 7.59 24.60 16.91
CA THR A 2 6.88 24.21 18.14
C THR A 2 6.57 22.70 18.12
N GLU A 3 6.39 22.06 19.28
CA GLU A 3 6.02 20.63 19.38
C GLU A 3 4.78 20.25 18.54
N LYS A 4 3.86 21.20 18.33
CA LYS A 4 2.72 21.04 17.42
C LYS A 4 3.12 20.88 15.96
N GLY A 5 4.13 21.63 15.50
CA GLY A 5 4.64 21.53 14.12
C GLY A 5 5.34 20.19 13.83
N SER A 6 6.05 19.64 14.82
CA SER A 6 6.69 18.32 14.69
C SER A 6 5.66 17.18 14.60
N LYS A 7 4.58 17.22 15.41
CA LYS A 7 3.51 16.20 15.37
C LYS A 7 2.72 16.22 14.05
N ILE A 8 2.48 17.40 13.48
CA ILE A 8 1.78 17.53 12.20
C ILE A 8 2.65 16.96 11.07
N ALA A 9 3.94 17.31 11.03
CA ALA A 9 4.87 16.77 10.03
C ALA A 9 4.98 15.24 10.08
N THR A 10 5.03 14.62 11.27
CA THR A 10 5.08 13.15 11.38
C THR A 10 3.79 12.47 10.94
N ILE A 11 2.62 13.08 11.17
CA ILE A 11 1.34 12.55 10.70
C ILE A 11 1.22 12.71 9.18
N THR A 12 1.65 13.86 8.63
CA THR A 12 1.69 14.13 7.20
C THR A 12 2.63 13.17 6.46
N MET A 13 3.87 13.00 6.94
CA MET A 13 4.81 12.02 6.38
C MET A 13 4.26 10.58 6.39
N LYS A 14 3.44 10.21 7.39
CA LYS A 14 2.76 8.90 7.42
C LYS A 14 1.64 8.77 6.40
N LYS A 15 0.92 9.85 6.08
CA LYS A 15 -0.16 9.84 5.08
C LYS A 15 0.40 9.76 3.66
N HIS A 16 1.35 10.65 3.33
CA HIS A 16 2.00 10.67 2.02
C HIS A 16 2.59 9.30 1.68
N LYS A 17 3.34 8.73 2.62
CA LYS A 17 3.96 7.41 2.43
C LYS A 17 2.94 6.30 2.20
N VAL A 18 1.82 6.28 2.94
CA VAL A 18 0.78 5.26 2.77
C VAL A 18 0.09 5.37 1.42
N LEU A 19 -0.20 6.58 0.95
CA LEU A 19 -0.76 6.81 -0.39
C LEU A 19 0.23 6.39 -1.48
N LEU A 20 1.50 6.76 -1.34
CA LEU A 20 2.56 6.38 -2.27
C LEU A 20 2.72 4.85 -2.34
N ASP A 21 2.79 4.17 -1.20
CA ASP A 21 2.91 2.70 -1.14
C ASP A 21 1.66 2.03 -1.75
N PHE A 22 0.48 2.60 -1.55
CA PHE A 22 -0.76 2.14 -2.20
C PHE A 22 -0.72 2.29 -3.72
N PHE A 23 -0.31 3.46 -4.24
CA PHE A 23 -0.23 3.69 -5.68
C PHE A 23 0.83 2.82 -6.34
N LYS A 24 1.97 2.58 -5.69
CA LYS A 24 2.98 1.62 -6.14
C LYS A 24 2.44 0.19 -6.17
N MET A 25 1.64 -0.22 -5.17
CA MET A 25 0.98 -1.54 -5.17
C MET A 25 0.08 -1.74 -6.40
N ILE A 26 -0.65 -0.69 -6.80
CA ILE A 26 -1.50 -0.72 -7.99
C ILE A 26 -0.76 -0.27 -9.27
N LEU A 27 0.57 -0.31 -9.25
CA LEU A 27 1.46 -0.14 -10.41
C LEU A 27 1.35 1.21 -11.11
N VAL A 28 1.02 2.26 -10.36
CA VAL A 28 1.12 3.64 -10.85
C VAL A 28 2.62 3.98 -10.99
N PRO A 29 3.04 4.61 -12.10
CA PRO A 29 4.40 5.12 -12.27
C PRO A 29 4.85 6.00 -11.11
N GLU A 30 6.13 5.98 -10.76
CA GLU A 30 6.63 6.64 -9.55
C GLU A 30 6.39 8.16 -9.51
N ASP A 31 6.58 8.83 -10.63
CA ASP A 31 6.32 10.26 -10.81
C ASP A 31 4.84 10.62 -10.63
N GLU A 32 3.95 9.84 -11.23
CA GLU A 32 2.50 9.98 -11.08
C GLU A 32 2.05 9.66 -9.65
N ALA A 33 2.60 8.60 -9.04
CA ALA A 33 2.27 8.18 -7.69
C ALA A 33 2.69 9.23 -6.64
N GLU A 34 3.85 9.87 -6.80
CA GLU A 34 4.29 10.97 -5.94
C GLU A 34 3.38 12.19 -6.04
N ARG A 35 3.01 12.57 -7.27
CA ARG A 35 2.09 13.69 -7.50
C ARG A 35 0.71 13.40 -6.89
N ASP A 36 0.14 12.24 -7.18
CA ASP A 36 -1.19 11.86 -6.72
C ASP A 36 -1.22 11.68 -5.19
N ALA A 37 -0.14 11.17 -4.56
CA ALA A 37 -0.03 11.09 -3.11
C ALA A 37 -0.03 12.48 -2.46
N CYS A 38 0.71 13.43 -3.04
CA CYS A 38 0.76 14.80 -2.55
C CYS A 38 -0.60 15.51 -2.67
N ASP A 39 -1.28 15.33 -3.81
CA ASP A 39 -2.60 15.91 -4.06
C ASP A 39 -3.67 15.28 -3.15
N MET A 40 -3.67 13.97 -2.99
CA MET A 40 -4.69 13.27 -2.21
C MET A 40 -4.48 13.39 -0.70
N GLU A 41 -3.24 13.53 -0.22
CA GLU A 41 -2.96 13.71 1.20
C GLU A 41 -3.75 14.89 1.80
N HIS A 42 -3.85 15.99 1.05
CA HIS A 42 -4.51 17.21 1.50
C HIS A 42 -6.02 17.22 1.30
N ASN A 43 -6.53 16.37 0.40
CA ASN A 43 -7.94 16.36 0.00
C ASN A 43 -8.76 15.23 0.65
N LEU A 44 -8.10 14.18 1.16
CA LEU A 44 -8.79 13.09 1.83
C LEU A 44 -9.23 13.46 3.25
N SER A 45 -10.45 13.06 3.61
CA SER A 45 -10.96 13.20 4.97
C SER A 45 -10.06 12.47 5.98
N LYS A 46 -10.04 12.93 7.24
CA LYS A 46 -9.28 12.27 8.31
C LYS A 46 -9.67 10.80 8.47
N VAL A 47 -10.96 10.48 8.39
CA VAL A 47 -11.49 9.12 8.54
C VAL A 47 -11.00 8.21 7.41
N THR A 48 -11.02 8.71 6.17
CA THR A 48 -10.54 7.96 5.00
C THR A 48 -9.05 7.66 5.12
N ASN A 49 -8.25 8.66 5.46
CA ASN A 49 -6.80 8.50 5.67
C ASN A 49 -6.50 7.48 6.79
N GLU A 50 -7.20 7.54 7.92
CA GLU A 50 -7.01 6.60 9.02
C GLU A 50 -7.34 5.14 8.63
N GLN A 51 -8.41 4.92 7.84
CA GLN A 51 -8.75 3.59 7.37
C GLN A 51 -7.76 3.08 6.32
N LEU A 52 -7.28 3.94 5.42
CA LEU A 52 -6.26 3.57 4.43
C LEU A 52 -4.96 3.15 5.11
N ILE A 53 -4.50 3.90 6.12
CA ILE A 53 -3.31 3.54 6.91
C ILE A 53 -3.48 2.16 7.57
N LYS A 54 -4.63 1.90 8.20
CA LYS A 54 -4.92 0.60 8.83
C LYS A 54 -4.97 -0.53 7.81
N PHE A 55 -5.57 -0.29 6.65
CA PHE A 55 -5.68 -1.28 5.59
C PHE A 55 -4.32 -1.64 5.01
N MET A 56 -3.49 -0.65 4.70
CA MET A 56 -2.13 -0.88 4.20
C MET A 56 -1.25 -1.58 5.23
N ALA A 57 -1.37 -1.22 6.52
CA ALA A 57 -0.68 -1.92 7.61
C ALA A 57 -1.14 -3.38 7.74
N PHE A 58 -2.44 -3.64 7.63
CA PHE A 58 -2.99 -5.01 7.61
C PHE A 58 -2.43 -5.81 6.43
N LEU A 59 -2.46 -5.28 5.21
CA LEU A 59 -1.93 -5.99 4.03
C LEU A 59 -0.42 -6.28 4.15
N SER A 60 0.36 -5.35 4.70
CA SER A 60 1.79 -5.58 4.92
C SER A 60 2.04 -6.64 6.00
N ASN A 61 1.31 -6.59 7.12
CA ASN A 61 1.47 -7.54 8.22
C ASN A 61 1.09 -8.98 7.85
N GLU A 62 0.11 -9.15 6.97
CA GLU A 62 -0.29 -10.47 6.50
C GLU A 62 0.60 -11.00 5.35
N GLY A 63 1.62 -10.25 4.90
CA GLY A 63 2.43 -10.55 3.72
C GLY A 63 1.63 -10.49 2.40
N PHE A 64 0.45 -9.86 2.45
CA PHE A 64 -0.45 -9.74 1.30
C PHE A 64 0.04 -8.67 0.34
N PHE A 65 0.70 -7.62 0.83
CA PHE A 65 1.16 -6.52 -0.01
C PHE A 65 1.95 -7.02 -1.23
N GLU A 66 2.96 -7.87 -1.02
CA GLU A 66 3.87 -8.38 -2.04
C GLU A 66 3.18 -9.40 -2.95
N VAL A 67 2.35 -10.27 -2.36
CA VAL A 67 1.58 -11.28 -3.10
C VAL A 67 0.57 -10.62 -4.04
N TRP A 68 -0.18 -9.64 -3.52
CA TRP A 68 -1.20 -8.94 -4.29
C TRP A 68 -0.60 -8.01 -5.33
N ALA A 69 0.47 -7.28 -5.03
CA ALA A 69 1.18 -6.48 -6.03
C ALA A 69 1.65 -7.33 -7.22
N ARG A 70 2.21 -8.52 -6.95
CA ARG A 70 2.64 -9.46 -8.00
C ARG A 70 1.47 -9.99 -8.82
N LYS A 71 0.40 -10.44 -8.17
CA LYS A 71 -0.80 -10.93 -8.86
C LYS A 71 -1.47 -9.83 -9.69
N PHE A 72 -1.51 -8.62 -9.15
CA PHE A 72 -2.04 -7.47 -9.85
C PHE A 72 -1.18 -7.12 -11.07
N LYS A 73 0.15 -7.24 -10.99
CA LYS A 73 1.05 -7.08 -12.14
C LYS A 73 0.78 -8.09 -13.25
N ASP A 74 0.63 -9.36 -12.89
CA ASP A 74 0.26 -10.42 -13.84
C ASP A 74 -1.09 -10.11 -14.51
N PHE A 75 -2.09 -9.70 -13.72
CA PHE A 75 -3.41 -9.36 -14.23
C PHE A 75 -3.39 -8.11 -15.11
N SER A 76 -2.80 -7.01 -14.65
CA SER A 76 -2.73 -5.72 -15.34
C SER A 76 -2.07 -5.86 -16.72
N SER A 77 -1.04 -6.72 -16.83
CA SER A 77 -0.34 -6.96 -18.09
C SER A 77 -1.05 -7.93 -19.04
N SER A 78 -1.90 -8.85 -18.53
CA SER A 78 -2.45 -9.97 -19.32
C SER A 78 -3.97 -9.98 -19.47
N GLY A 79 -4.69 -9.22 -18.65
CA GLY A 79 -6.15 -9.24 -18.51
C GLY A 79 -6.71 -10.54 -17.92
N LYS A 80 -5.87 -11.52 -17.58
CA LYS A 80 -6.31 -12.86 -17.14
C LYS A 80 -6.16 -12.99 -15.63
N MET A 81 -7.26 -13.34 -14.99
CA MET A 81 -7.25 -13.67 -13.56
C MET A 81 -6.76 -15.10 -13.38
N LYS A 82 -5.57 -15.27 -12.78
CA LYS A 82 -5.06 -16.61 -12.44
C LYS A 82 -5.76 -17.09 -11.16
N PRO A 83 -6.42 -18.26 -11.18
CA PRO A 83 -7.00 -18.83 -9.98
C PRO A 83 -5.88 -19.13 -8.97
N MET A 84 -6.11 -18.75 -7.72
CA MET A 84 -5.20 -19.07 -6.64
C MET A 84 -5.40 -20.54 -6.29
N LYS A 85 -4.38 -21.37 -6.51
CA LYS A 85 -4.37 -22.72 -5.96
C LYS A 85 -3.93 -22.57 -4.50
N PHE A 86 -4.89 -22.38 -3.60
CA PHE A 86 -4.63 -22.46 -2.16
C PHE A 86 -4.38 -23.93 -1.82
N SER A 87 -3.12 -24.36 -1.81
CA SER A 87 -2.69 -25.12 -0.64
C SER A 87 -2.24 -24.07 0.36
N ASP A 88 -2.78 -24.11 1.57
CA ASP A 88 -2.50 -23.09 2.57
C ASP A 88 -0.99 -22.93 2.81
N GLU A 89 -0.20 -23.99 2.63
CA GLU A 89 1.26 -24.02 2.78
C GLU A 89 2.04 -23.11 1.81
N GLU A 90 1.77 -23.14 0.49
CA GLU A 90 2.53 -22.29 -0.47
C GLU A 90 2.27 -20.80 -0.24
N TYR A 91 1.05 -20.46 0.19
CA TYR A 91 0.66 -19.09 0.48
C TYR A 91 1.35 -18.54 1.71
N TYR A 92 1.32 -19.30 2.81
CA TYR A 92 2.03 -18.93 4.03
C TYR A 92 3.53 -18.87 3.78
N ASP A 93 4.11 -19.82 3.04
CA ASP A 93 5.54 -19.79 2.71
C ASP A 93 5.94 -18.52 1.94
N LEU A 94 5.14 -18.10 0.95
CA LEU A 94 5.36 -16.86 0.22
C LEU A 94 5.19 -15.62 1.11
N ALA A 95 4.17 -15.57 1.96
CA ALA A 95 3.96 -14.47 2.89
C ALA A 95 5.10 -14.39 3.92
N PHE A 96 5.47 -15.50 4.55
CA PHE A 96 6.56 -15.60 5.52
C PHE A 96 7.94 -15.29 4.93
N GLN A 97 8.20 -15.65 3.66
CA GLN A 97 9.45 -15.29 2.97
C GLN A 97 9.58 -13.78 2.72
N ASN A 98 8.46 -13.07 2.54
CA ASN A 98 8.44 -11.63 2.28
C ASN A 98 8.38 -10.77 3.56
N MET A 99 8.15 -11.37 4.74
CA MET A 99 8.14 -10.68 6.05
C MET A 99 9.55 -10.49 6.68
N LYS A 100 10.65 -10.64 5.92
CA LYS A 100 12.03 -10.50 6.40
C LYS A 100 12.69 -9.18 6.05
#